data_AF-A0A932YGS2-F1
#
_entry.id   AF-A0A932YGS2-F1
#
_cell.length_a   1.000
_cell.length_b   1.000
_cell.length_c   1.000
_cell.angle_alpha   90.00
_cell.angle_beta   90.00
_cell.angle_gamma   90.00
#
_symmetry.space_group_name_H-M   'P 1'
#
loop_
_entity.id
_entity.type
_entity.pdbx_description
1 polymer ?
#
loop_
_entity_poly.entity_id
_entity_poly.type
_entity_poly.pdbx_seq_one_letter_code
_entity_poly.pdbx_strand_id
1 'polypeptide(L)'
;MNKKGGNVLVWILVVGAIAAFFLFRDGDEKSYNDSGYRSGRQGIISEKTLSRDEAIESYWDEIKDYIDGTETIDACSSDSGNCYDLDADISNGQVEEIYFSNGGYLYFSADIDESGNASDFDQNGNGWDFTIDMDSSIIDDAISDWASDNGYTIE
;
A
#
# COMPACT_ATOMS: atom_id res chain seq x y z
N MET A 1 3.77 51.52 12.04
CA MET A 1 2.36 51.87 11.73
C MET A 1 2.21 51.63 10.24
N ASN A 2 1.40 50.72 9.66
CA ASN A 2 0.16 50.01 10.00
C ASN A 2 0.24 48.59 9.37
N LYS A 3 0.01 47.50 10.11
CA LYS A 3 -1.26 46.79 10.38
C LYS A 3 -2.01 46.20 9.16
N LYS A 4 -2.00 44.86 9.16
CA LYS A 4 -3.12 43.91 8.98
C LYS A 4 -3.71 43.68 7.58
N GLY A 5 -3.77 42.39 7.23
CA GLY A 5 -5.04 41.72 6.95
C GLY A 5 -5.14 41.05 5.60
N GLY A 6 -5.20 39.72 5.60
CA GLY A 6 -5.65 38.89 4.48
C GLY A 6 -5.90 37.49 5.00
N ASN A 7 -7.18 37.17 5.23
CA ASN A 7 -7.63 36.03 6.02
C ASN A 7 -7.49 34.69 5.27
N VAL A 8 -7.05 33.70 6.03
CA VAL A 8 -7.38 32.28 5.90
C VAL A 8 -8.89 32.11 5.69
N LEU A 9 -9.30 31.26 4.75
CA LEU A 9 -10.43 30.31 4.88
C LEU A 9 -10.52 29.46 3.59
N VAL A 10 -9.89 28.29 3.66
CA VAL A 10 -10.14 27.14 2.79
C VAL A 10 -11.41 26.46 3.31
N TRP A 11 -12.41 26.29 2.44
CA TRP A 11 -13.49 25.33 2.63
C TRP A 11 -13.78 24.69 1.29
N ILE A 12 -13.25 23.49 1.07
CA ILE A 12 -13.72 22.62 0.00
C ILE A 12 -14.39 21.44 0.70
N LEU A 13 -15.72 21.47 0.70
CA LEU A 13 -16.59 20.35 1.05
C LEU A 13 -16.66 19.44 -0.18
N VAL A 14 -16.06 18.25 -0.12
CA VAL A 14 -16.34 17.18 -1.08
C VAL A 14 -17.39 16.26 -0.44
N VAL A 15 -18.63 16.41 -0.87
CA VAL A 15 -19.75 15.54 -0.51
C VAL A 15 -19.64 14.26 -1.33
N GLY A 16 -19.46 13.14 -0.63
CA GLY A 16 -19.40 11.81 -1.23
C GLY A 16 -20.72 11.40 -1.90
N ALA A 17 -20.60 10.83 -3.09
CA ALA A 17 -21.66 10.09 -3.75
C ALA A 17 -21.02 8.95 -4.55
N ILE A 18 -20.89 7.77 -3.94
CA ILE A 18 -20.52 6.56 -4.67
C ILE A 18 -21.64 5.53 -4.51
N ALA A 19 -22.42 5.48 -5.61
CA ALA A 19 -23.09 4.34 -6.23
C ALA A 19 -23.49 3.14 -5.36
N ALA A 20 -24.77 3.06 -5.03
CA ALA A 20 -25.46 1.77 -4.86
C ALA A 20 -25.86 1.24 -6.24
N PHE A 21 -25.04 0.35 -6.83
CA PHE A 21 -25.38 -0.28 -8.09
C PHE A 21 -24.85 -1.72 -8.20
N PHE A 22 -25.37 -2.64 -7.38
CA PHE A 22 -25.36 -4.08 -7.70
C PHE A 22 -26.61 -4.76 -7.12
N LEU A 23 -27.74 -4.54 -7.78
CA LEU A 23 -28.88 -5.45 -7.73
C LEU A 23 -28.68 -6.49 -8.84
N PHE A 24 -27.96 -7.57 -8.55
CA PHE A 24 -28.01 -8.77 -9.36
C PHE A 24 -29.09 -9.72 -8.84
N ARG A 25 -29.98 -10.03 -9.77
CA ARG A 25 -31.08 -10.98 -9.76
C ARG A 25 -30.55 -12.30 -10.31
N ASP A 26 -30.75 -13.40 -9.59
CA ASP A 26 -30.87 -14.81 -10.03
C ASP A 26 -30.91 -15.67 -8.74
N GLY A 27 -31.72 -16.69 -8.52
CA GLY A 27 -32.78 -17.36 -9.25
C GLY A 27 -33.43 -18.38 -8.29
N ASP A 28 -34.70 -18.69 -8.51
CA ASP A 28 -35.45 -19.75 -7.81
C ASP A 28 -34.82 -21.13 -8.07
N GLU A 29 -34.46 -21.89 -7.02
CA GLU A 29 -34.42 -23.36 -7.13
C GLU A 29 -34.69 -24.10 -5.80
N LYS A 30 -35.89 -24.69 -5.78
CA LYS A 30 -36.42 -25.87 -5.07
C LYS A 30 -35.68 -26.44 -3.84
N SER A 31 -36.40 -26.36 -2.73
CA SER A 31 -36.32 -27.20 -1.53
C SER A 31 -36.33 -28.71 -1.85
N TYR A 32 -35.27 -29.39 -1.44
CA TYR A 32 -35.32 -30.80 -1.06
C TYR A 32 -35.00 -30.91 0.43
N ASN A 33 -36.00 -31.34 1.21
CA ASN A 33 -35.77 -31.90 2.53
C ASN A 33 -35.04 -33.23 2.35
N ASP A 34 -33.80 -33.32 2.83
CA ASP A 34 -33.23 -34.60 3.22
C ASP A 34 -32.71 -34.54 4.65
N SER A 35 -33.08 -35.57 5.38
CA SER A 35 -32.99 -35.71 6.81
C SER A 35 -31.73 -36.48 7.21
N GLY A 36 -31.06 -35.96 8.24
CA GLY A 36 -30.15 -36.77 9.07
C GLY A 36 -28.69 -36.68 8.67
N TYR A 37 -27.89 -35.98 9.47
CA TYR A 37 -27.00 -36.58 10.46
C TYR A 37 -26.31 -35.43 11.22
N ARG A 38 -26.60 -35.32 12.52
CA ARG A 38 -25.76 -34.57 13.46
C ARG A 38 -24.44 -35.31 13.56
N SER A 39 -23.39 -34.79 12.93
CA SER A 39 -22.01 -35.11 13.26
C SER A 39 -21.23 -33.79 13.27
N GLY A 40 -20.37 -33.62 14.29
CA GLY A 40 -19.79 -32.35 14.70
C GLY A 40 -19.16 -31.56 13.56
N ARG A 41 -19.59 -30.31 13.42
CA ARG A 41 -18.90 -29.28 12.64
C ARG A 41 -17.59 -28.96 13.38
N GLN A 42 -16.58 -29.79 13.22
CA GLN A 42 -15.21 -29.30 13.23
C GLN A 42 -15.18 -28.29 12.07
N GLY A 43 -15.17 -27.01 12.40
CA GLY A 43 -14.88 -25.99 11.41
C GLY A 43 -13.50 -26.30 10.89
N ILE A 44 -13.43 -26.89 9.70
CA ILE A 44 -12.23 -26.79 8.87
C ILE A 44 -12.11 -25.28 8.68
N ILE A 45 -11.24 -24.65 9.47
CA ILE A 45 -10.69 -23.36 9.08
C ILE A 45 -10.04 -23.71 7.75
N SER A 46 -10.71 -23.37 6.66
CA SER A 46 -10.06 -23.42 5.35
C SER A 46 -8.97 -22.38 5.49
N GLU A 47 -7.74 -22.83 5.75
CA GLU A 47 -6.56 -21.98 5.66
C GLU A 47 -6.65 -21.34 4.28
N LYS A 48 -6.70 -20.01 4.27
CA LYS A 48 -6.76 -19.26 3.03
C LYS A 48 -5.33 -19.16 2.54
N THR A 49 -4.97 -20.04 1.64
CA THR A 49 -3.71 -19.95 0.92
C THR A 49 -3.81 -18.88 -0.16
N LEU A 50 -2.79 -18.04 -0.28
CA LEU A 50 -2.59 -17.08 -1.37
C LEU A 50 -1.18 -17.26 -1.93
N SER A 51 -1.02 -17.13 -3.23
CA SER A 51 0.32 -16.88 -3.78
C SER A 51 0.77 -15.45 -3.47
N ARG A 52 2.08 -15.23 -3.51
CA ARG A 52 2.69 -13.89 -3.36
C ARG A 52 2.10 -12.87 -4.34
N ASP A 53 1.99 -13.25 -5.61
CA ASP A 53 1.47 -12.37 -6.67
C ASP A 53 0.01 -12.01 -6.42
N GLU A 54 -0.81 -12.98 -5.99
CA GLU A 54 -2.22 -12.72 -5.62
C GLU A 54 -2.34 -11.80 -4.41
N ALA A 55 -1.43 -11.93 -3.43
CA ALA A 55 -1.39 -11.06 -2.26
C ALA A 55 -1.11 -9.61 -2.68
N ILE A 56 -0.09 -9.38 -3.52
CA ILE A 56 0.25 -8.06 -4.05
C ILE A 56 -0.91 -7.50 -4.87
N GLU A 57 -1.44 -8.23 -5.86
CA GLU A 57 -2.48 -7.72 -6.76
C GLU A 57 -3.80 -7.39 -6.03
N SER A 58 -4.15 -8.15 -4.98
CA SER A 58 -5.47 -8.02 -4.35
C SER A 58 -5.47 -7.23 -3.03
N TYR A 59 -4.30 -7.11 -2.38
CA TYR A 59 -4.23 -6.61 -1.00
C TYR A 59 -3.10 -5.61 -0.76
N TRP A 60 -2.47 -5.06 -1.81
CA TRP A 60 -1.37 -4.10 -1.67
C TRP A 60 -1.67 -2.93 -0.72
N ASP A 61 -2.86 -2.33 -0.84
CA ASP A 61 -3.27 -1.20 0.01
C ASP A 61 -3.28 -1.53 1.51
N GLU A 62 -3.43 -2.81 1.88
CA GLU A 62 -3.37 -3.27 3.27
C GLU A 62 -1.96 -3.76 3.66
N ILE A 63 -1.24 -4.37 2.72
CA ILE A 63 0.13 -4.86 2.92
C ILE A 63 1.11 -3.71 3.15
N LYS A 64 0.92 -2.59 2.44
CA LYS A 64 1.85 -1.46 2.51
C LYS A 64 2.00 -0.87 3.91
N ASP A 65 0.96 -0.96 4.74
CA ASP A 65 0.99 -0.54 6.16
C ASP A 65 1.97 -1.38 7.02
N TYR A 66 2.45 -2.52 6.50
CA TYR A 66 3.45 -3.39 7.16
C TYR A 66 4.87 -3.17 6.61
N ILE A 67 5.06 -2.31 5.60
CA ILE A 67 6.37 -2.03 5.00
C ILE A 67 7.04 -0.93 5.82
N ASP A 68 7.90 -1.34 6.75
CA ASP A 68 8.70 -0.47 7.62
C ASP A 68 10.17 -0.91 7.64
N GLY A 69 11.11 0.03 7.45
CA GLY A 69 12.54 -0.27 7.53
C GLY A 69 13.41 0.63 6.66
N THR A 70 14.62 0.15 6.38
CA THR A 70 15.57 0.82 5.47
C THR A 70 15.91 -0.15 4.33
N GLU A 71 15.84 0.34 3.09
CA GLU A 71 16.13 -0.46 1.87
C GLU A 71 16.93 0.39 0.87
N THR A 72 17.76 -0.25 0.03
CA THR A 72 18.40 0.45 -1.08
C THR A 72 17.43 0.51 -2.26
N ILE A 73 17.11 1.71 -2.73
CA ILE A 73 16.16 1.95 -3.82
C ILE A 73 16.82 2.67 -4.99
N ASP A 74 16.23 2.54 -6.18
CA ASP A 74 16.56 3.38 -7.33
C ASP A 74 15.84 4.74 -7.19
N ALA A 75 16.58 5.84 -7.11
CA ALA A 75 16.04 7.19 -7.00
C ALA A 75 16.48 8.07 -8.18
N CYS A 76 15.52 8.49 -9.00
CA CYS A 76 15.76 9.31 -10.20
C CYS A 76 15.23 10.73 -10.00
N SER A 77 16.11 11.73 -10.15
CA SER A 77 15.72 13.13 -10.13
C SER A 77 15.20 13.55 -11.51
N SER A 78 13.92 13.92 -11.61
CA SER A 78 13.29 14.32 -12.87
C SER A 78 13.90 15.62 -13.43
N ASP A 79 14.39 16.52 -12.55
CA ASP A 79 15.01 17.78 -12.95
C ASP A 79 16.41 17.62 -13.55
N SER A 80 17.23 16.73 -12.96
CA SER A 80 18.60 16.51 -13.42
C SER A 80 18.71 15.38 -14.45
N GLY A 81 17.73 14.47 -14.50
CA GLY A 81 17.74 13.26 -15.31
C GLY A 81 18.74 12.19 -14.83
N ASN A 82 19.29 12.34 -13.62
CA ASN A 82 20.23 11.38 -13.03
C ASN A 82 19.49 10.44 -12.07
N CYS A 83 19.91 9.17 -12.06
CA CYS A 83 19.45 8.15 -11.14
C CYS A 83 20.59 7.68 -10.23
N TYR A 84 20.24 7.27 -9.03
CA TYR A 84 21.16 6.88 -7.98
C TYR A 84 20.58 5.71 -7.19
N ASP A 85 21.43 4.76 -6.81
CA ASP A 85 21.08 3.72 -5.85
C ASP A 85 21.33 4.31 -4.45
N LEU A 86 20.27 4.57 -3.69
CA LEU A 86 20.34 5.26 -2.40
C LEU A 86 19.64 4.45 -1.32
N ASP A 87 20.18 4.49 -0.10
CA ASP A 87 19.45 3.98 1.06
C ASP A 87 18.27 4.92 1.35
N ALA A 88 17.12 4.34 1.64
CA ALA A 88 15.91 5.05 1.98
C ALA A 88 15.24 4.45 3.21
N ASP A 89 14.73 5.33 4.07
CA ASP A 89 13.82 4.94 5.14
C ASP A 89 12.39 4.92 4.61
N ILE A 90 11.73 3.80 4.86
CA ILE A 90 10.37 3.50 4.42
C ILE A 90 9.53 3.26 5.67
N SER A 91 8.37 3.92 5.74
CA SER A 91 7.40 3.64 6.80
C SER A 91 5.98 3.66 6.25
N ASN A 92 5.19 2.67 6.64
CA ASN A 92 3.83 2.43 6.16
C ASN A 92 3.74 2.49 4.62
N GLY A 93 4.73 1.91 3.93
CA GLY A 93 4.78 1.86 2.48
C GLY A 93 5.05 3.20 1.80
N GLN A 94 5.57 4.18 2.54
CA GLN A 94 5.98 5.47 2.02
C GLN A 94 7.49 5.65 2.14
N VAL A 95 8.12 6.13 1.07
CA VAL A 95 9.49 6.64 1.17
C VAL A 95 9.45 7.95 1.95
N GLU A 96 10.07 7.97 3.13
CA GLU A 96 10.07 9.14 4.02
C GLU A 96 11.36 9.94 3.92
N GLU A 97 12.50 9.28 3.77
CA GLU A 97 13.82 9.91 3.70
C GLU A 97 14.75 9.10 2.78
N ILE A 98 15.56 9.78 1.97
CA ILE A 98 16.66 9.15 1.21
C ILE A 98 18.00 9.73 1.63
N TYR A 99 19.05 8.91 1.60
CA TYR A 99 20.38 9.27 2.07
C TYR A 99 21.41 9.30 0.94
N PHE A 100 22.10 10.43 0.79
CA PHE A 100 23.20 10.58 -0.16
C PHE A 100 24.53 10.20 0.49
N SER A 101 25.43 9.60 -0.29
CA SER A 101 26.77 9.17 0.15
C SER A 101 27.65 10.29 0.72
N ASN A 102 27.35 11.56 0.43
CA ASN A 102 28.03 12.73 0.99
C ASN A 102 27.48 13.17 2.37
N GLY A 103 26.52 12.43 2.93
CA GLY A 103 25.85 12.72 4.20
C GLY A 103 24.68 13.70 4.09
N GLY A 104 24.23 14.04 2.88
CA GLY A 104 22.98 14.76 2.66
C GLY A 104 21.77 13.83 2.71
N TYR A 105 20.60 14.40 2.91
CA TYR A 105 19.33 13.66 2.89
C TYR A 105 18.20 14.53 2.33
N LEU A 106 17.13 13.91 1.87
CA LEU A 106 15.89 14.56 1.42
C LEU A 106 14.70 13.80 1.98
N TYR A 107 13.64 14.51 2.38
CA TYR A 107 12.38 13.92 2.85
C TYR A 107 11.28 13.89 1.78
N PHE A 108 10.39 12.92 1.91
CA PHE A 108 9.26 12.68 1.01
C PHE A 108 8.04 12.16 1.78
N SER A 109 6.93 12.04 1.07
CA SER A 109 5.73 11.27 1.46
C SER A 109 5.26 10.47 0.23
N ALA A 110 6.20 9.77 -0.41
CA ALA A 110 5.98 9.09 -1.68
C ALA A 110 5.39 7.69 -1.42
N ASP A 111 4.11 7.51 -1.73
CA ASP A 111 3.39 6.23 -1.58
C ASP A 111 3.86 5.22 -2.63
N ILE A 112 4.30 4.04 -2.18
CA ILE A 112 4.76 2.95 -3.04
C ILE A 112 3.54 2.18 -3.56
N ASP A 113 3.47 2.00 -4.88
CA ASP A 113 2.43 1.21 -5.55
C ASP A 113 2.75 -0.29 -5.60
N GLU A 114 1.78 -1.09 -6.02
CA GLU A 114 1.89 -2.57 -6.15
C GLU A 114 2.96 -3.03 -7.14
N SER A 115 3.49 -2.12 -7.97
CA SER A 115 4.57 -2.36 -8.91
C SER A 115 5.92 -1.86 -8.38
N GLY A 116 5.98 -1.40 -7.12
CA GLY A 116 7.19 -0.92 -6.46
C GLY A 116 7.60 0.49 -6.85
N ASN A 117 6.71 1.30 -7.44
CA ASN A 117 7.03 2.66 -7.86
C ASN A 117 6.44 3.69 -6.88
N ALA A 118 7.17 4.77 -6.67
CA ALA A 118 6.67 5.94 -5.94
C ALA A 118 7.17 7.22 -6.62
N SER A 119 6.48 8.34 -6.41
CA SER A 119 6.95 9.65 -6.89
C SER A 119 6.51 10.77 -5.95
N ASP A 120 7.37 11.76 -5.74
CA ASP A 120 7.06 12.94 -4.93
C ASP A 120 8.03 14.10 -5.24
N PHE A 121 7.83 15.25 -4.59
CA PHE A 121 8.70 16.43 -4.69
C PHE A 121 9.49 16.63 -3.40
N ASP A 122 10.76 16.97 -3.54
CA ASP A 122 11.59 17.36 -2.40
C ASP A 122 11.18 18.75 -1.84
N GLN A 123 11.84 19.19 -0.77
CA GLN A 123 11.53 20.44 -0.08
C GLN A 123 11.78 21.69 -0.95
N ASN A 124 12.52 21.55 -2.05
CA ASN A 124 12.83 22.60 -3.01
C ASN A 124 11.91 22.56 -4.23
N GLY A 125 11.00 21.59 -4.30
CA GLY A 125 10.09 21.38 -5.42
C GLY A 125 10.73 20.64 -6.60
N ASN A 126 11.86 19.95 -6.40
CA ASN A 126 12.42 19.08 -7.43
C ASN A 126 11.69 17.74 -7.43
N GLY A 127 11.39 17.20 -8.62
CA GLY A 127 10.69 15.93 -8.78
C GLY A 127 11.63 14.73 -8.61
N TRP A 128 11.12 13.69 -7.95
CA TRP A 128 11.81 12.43 -7.73
C TRP A 128 10.88 11.25 -8.01
N ASP A 129 11.42 10.27 -8.73
CA ASP A 129 10.80 8.98 -9.01
C ASP A 129 11.62 7.89 -8.30
N PHE A 130 10.95 6.97 -7.63
CA PHE A 130 11.55 5.90 -6.84
C PHE A 130 11.09 4.54 -7.33
N THR A 131 11.99 3.56 -7.31
CA THR A 131 11.68 2.16 -7.54
C THR A 131 12.30 1.30 -6.46
N ILE A 132 11.47 0.51 -5.77
CA ILE A 132 11.92 -0.53 -4.83
C ILE A 132 11.96 -1.88 -5.55
N ASP A 133 12.94 -2.71 -5.21
CA ASP A 133 12.94 -4.10 -5.65
C ASP A 133 11.79 -4.84 -4.97
N MET A 134 10.80 -5.22 -5.78
CA MET A 134 9.64 -5.95 -5.29
C MET A 134 10.00 -7.33 -4.75
N ASP A 135 11.18 -7.89 -5.03
CA ASP A 135 11.66 -9.16 -4.45
C ASP A 135 12.57 -8.93 -3.21
N SER A 136 12.60 -7.73 -2.65
CA SER A 136 13.37 -7.40 -1.44
C SER A 136 12.76 -8.02 -0.17
N SER A 137 13.62 -8.23 0.83
CA SER A 137 13.19 -8.85 2.10
C SER A 137 12.16 -8.03 2.86
N ILE A 138 12.21 -6.69 2.78
CA ILE A 138 11.23 -5.84 3.46
C ILE A 138 9.80 -6.05 2.88
N ILE A 139 9.68 -6.32 1.58
CA ILE A 139 8.41 -6.64 0.94
C ILE A 139 7.93 -8.04 1.35
N ASP A 140 8.83 -9.03 1.32
CA ASP A 140 8.48 -10.40 1.73
C ASP A 140 8.07 -10.48 3.20
N ASP A 141 8.77 -9.76 4.08
CA ASP A 141 8.45 -9.68 5.51
C ASP A 141 7.09 -9.00 5.71
N ALA A 142 6.81 -7.88 5.03
CA ALA A 142 5.53 -7.18 5.11
C ALA A 142 4.35 -8.06 4.63
N ILE A 143 4.52 -8.78 3.51
CA ILE A 143 3.49 -9.72 3.00
C ILE A 143 3.24 -10.84 4.02
N SER A 144 4.31 -11.40 4.60
CA SER A 144 4.21 -12.46 5.60
C SER A 144 3.48 -11.99 6.87
N ASP A 145 3.85 -10.82 7.38
CA ASP A 145 3.26 -10.25 8.60
C ASP A 145 1.77 -9.90 8.38
N TRP A 146 1.44 -9.23 7.27
CA TRP A 146 0.06 -8.97 6.89
C TRP A 146 -0.75 -10.26 6.76
N ALA A 147 -0.20 -11.29 6.10
CA ALA A 147 -0.89 -12.56 5.92
C ALA A 147 -1.16 -13.24 7.27
N SER A 148 -0.17 -13.27 8.16
CA SER A 148 -0.30 -13.83 9.51
C SER A 148 -1.42 -13.14 10.30
N ASP A 149 -1.45 -11.81 10.30
CA ASP A 149 -2.44 -11.03 11.05
C ASP A 149 -3.86 -11.17 10.49
N ASN A 150 -4.00 -11.50 9.20
CA ASN A 150 -5.28 -11.67 8.52
C ASN A 150 -5.72 -13.14 8.34
N GLY A 151 -4.94 -14.10 8.84
CA GLY A 151 -5.26 -15.53 8.80
C GLY A 151 -5.09 -16.16 7.41
N TYR A 152 -4.12 -15.68 6.65
CA TYR A 152 -3.67 -16.24 5.38
C TYR A 152 -2.34 -16.99 5.53
N THR A 153 -2.06 -17.87 4.58
CA THR A 153 -0.76 -18.53 4.40
C THR A 153 -0.26 -18.21 2.99
N ILE A 154 1.01 -17.84 2.85
CA ILE A 154 1.64 -17.57 1.55
C ILE A 154 2.32 -18.85 1.03
N GLU A 155 2.07 -19.23 -0.23
CA GLU A 155 2.66 -20.40 -0.92
C GLU A 155 3.37 -20.05 -2.24
#